data_AF-A0A533V415-F1
#
_entry.id   AF-A0A533V415-F1
#
_cell.length_a   1.000
_cell.length_b   1.000
_cell.length_c   1.000
_cell.angle_alpha   90.00
_cell.angle_beta   90.00
_cell.angle_gamma   90.00
#
_symmetry.space_group_name_H-M   'P 1'
#
loop_
_entity.id
_entity.type
_entity.pdbx_description
1 polymer ?
#
loop_
_entity_poly.entity_id
_entity_poly.type
_entity_poly.pdbx_seq_one_letter_code
_entity_poly.pdbx_strand_id
1 'polypeptide(L)'
;MKPLLHWFKYDFMKWMPKEVQCTLCNRPMRVQLDDNSATFRKTEIHMCDVCGSTQIFPRYDKILRIAETRIGRCSEWSMLFGAIVNSLSIQTRLVHDYLDHCWNESLVNKKWVHIDSTLDYPISFDHPYYYEQNWGKKYEYVLAFSANSIEDVTTRYTQQWLIVQNRRGKKDKLDEFKELYYRT
;
A
#
# COMPACT_ATOMS: atom_id res chain seq x y z
N MET A 1 7.06 16.30 -8.36
CA MET A 1 6.59 14.91 -8.15
C MET A 1 7.36 13.87 -8.98
N LYS A 2 7.41 13.96 -10.32
CA LYS A 2 8.11 12.97 -11.17
C LYS A 2 9.53 12.57 -10.71
N PRO A 3 10.47 13.51 -10.42
CA PRO A 3 11.82 13.12 -9.97
C PRO A 3 11.81 12.35 -8.65
N LEU A 4 10.91 12.71 -7.73
CA LEU A 4 10.78 12.06 -6.43
C LEU A 4 10.27 10.61 -6.56
N LEU A 5 9.26 10.38 -7.41
CA LEU A 5 8.75 9.03 -7.71
C LEU A 5 9.84 8.15 -8.32
N HIS A 6 10.59 8.69 -9.29
CA HIS A 6 11.68 7.98 -9.95
C HIS A 6 12.78 7.60 -8.94
N TRP A 7 13.29 8.58 -8.17
CA TRP A 7 14.30 8.34 -7.15
C TRP A 7 13.83 7.32 -6.12
N PHE A 8 12.59 7.44 -5.64
CA PHE A 8 12.07 6.53 -4.63
C PHE A 8 12.05 5.08 -5.12
N LYS A 9 11.57 4.86 -6.35
CA LYS A 9 11.38 3.51 -6.90
C LYS A 9 12.67 2.85 -7.36
N TYR A 10 13.58 3.59 -7.99
CA TYR A 10 14.75 3.00 -8.63
C TYR A 10 16.03 3.13 -7.80
N ASP A 11 16.15 4.16 -6.96
CA ASP A 11 17.39 4.45 -6.25
C ASP A 11 17.29 4.17 -4.74
N PHE A 12 16.12 4.43 -4.13
CA PHE A 12 15.98 4.45 -2.68
C PHE A 12 15.34 3.19 -2.09
N MET A 13 14.13 2.83 -2.52
CA MET A 13 13.31 1.76 -1.93
C MET A 13 13.36 0.49 -2.79
N LYS A 14 13.46 -0.68 -2.14
CA LYS A 14 13.49 -1.99 -2.80
C LYS A 14 12.16 -2.73 -2.62
N TRP A 15 11.75 -3.43 -3.67
CA TRP A 15 10.54 -4.26 -3.62
C TRP A 15 10.86 -5.62 -2.98
N MET A 16 10.07 -6.01 -1.98
CA MET A 16 10.11 -7.36 -1.42
C MET A 16 9.16 -8.27 -2.21
N PRO A 17 9.66 -9.28 -2.93
CA PRO A 17 8.80 -10.21 -3.67
C PRO A 17 7.77 -10.89 -2.77
N LYS A 18 6.58 -11.15 -3.31
CA LYS A 18 5.58 -11.98 -2.62
C LYS A 18 6.06 -13.43 -2.54
N GLU A 19 6.65 -13.91 -3.62
CA GLU A 19 7.24 -15.24 -3.71
C GLU A 19 8.76 -15.13 -3.58
N VAL A 20 9.29 -15.58 -2.43
CA VAL A 20 10.73 -15.60 -2.17
C VAL A 20 11.32 -16.89 -2.70
N GLN A 21 12.41 -16.78 -3.46
CA GLN A 21 13.17 -17.92 -3.96
C GLN A 21 14.33 -18.22 -3.00
N CYS A 22 14.56 -19.51 -2.75
CA CYS A 22 15.73 -19.96 -2.01
C CYS A 22 17.00 -19.66 -2.80
N THR A 23 17.96 -18.97 -2.20
CA THR A 23 19.22 -18.61 -2.86
C THR A 23 20.11 -19.81 -3.19
N LEU A 24 19.92 -20.94 -2.50
CA LEU A 24 20.70 -22.16 -2.71
C LEU A 24 20.03 -23.13 -3.69
N CYS A 25 18.71 -23.31 -3.58
CA CYS A 25 17.97 -24.30 -4.36
C CYS A 25 17.23 -23.72 -5.57
N ASN A 26 17.12 -22.39 -5.65
CA ASN A 26 16.30 -21.69 -6.64
C ASN A 26 14.86 -22.23 -6.73
N ARG A 27 14.24 -22.46 -5.55
CA ARG A 27 12.86 -22.92 -5.42
C ARG A 27 12.04 -21.97 -4.57
N PRO A 28 10.71 -21.87 -4.82
CA PRO A 28 9.82 -21.09 -3.97
C PRO A 28 9.91 -21.55 -2.52
N MET A 29 9.93 -20.59 -1.60
CA MET A 29 9.96 -20.83 -0.16
C MET A 29 8.56 -20.78 0.42
N ARG A 30 8.26 -21.71 1.32
CA ARG A 30 7.03 -21.72 2.11
C ARG A 30 7.05 -20.56 3.10
N VAL A 31 5.94 -19.82 3.20
CA VAL A 31 5.81 -18.69 4.12
C VAL A 31 5.06 -19.13 5.38
N GLN A 32 5.62 -18.80 6.54
CA GLN A 32 4.97 -18.91 7.83
C GLN A 32 4.89 -17.53 8.47
N LEU A 33 3.74 -17.18 9.00
CA LEU A 33 3.54 -15.92 9.73
C LEU A 33 3.82 -16.14 11.22
N ASP A 34 4.59 -15.24 11.81
CA ASP A 34 4.82 -15.16 13.25
C ASP A 34 4.32 -13.81 13.78
N ASP A 35 3.31 -13.86 14.65
CA ASP A 35 2.61 -12.71 15.22
C ASP A 35 3.14 -12.35 16.64
N ASN A 36 4.23 -12.97 17.11
CA ASN A 36 4.72 -12.82 18.49
C ASN A 36 5.49 -11.52 18.79
N SER A 37 5.47 -10.50 17.92
CA SER A 37 6.28 -9.28 18.10
C SER A 37 5.45 -8.05 18.42
N ALA A 38 5.74 -7.41 19.55
CA ALA A 38 5.21 -6.08 19.91
C ALA A 38 5.73 -4.93 19.01
N THR A 39 6.67 -5.21 18.10
CA THR A 39 7.37 -4.18 17.29
C THR A 39 7.04 -4.26 15.79
N PHE A 40 6.37 -5.32 15.33
CA PHE A 40 6.07 -5.56 13.92
C PHE A 40 4.57 -5.79 13.74
N ARG A 41 4.03 -5.44 12.56
CA ARG A 41 2.65 -5.83 12.22
C ARG A 41 2.52 -7.35 12.15
N LYS A 42 3.49 -8.00 11.50
CA LYS A 42 3.68 -9.46 11.33
C LYS A 42 5.14 -9.75 10.96
N THR A 43 5.63 -10.95 11.24
CA THR A 43 6.92 -11.42 10.70
C THR A 43 6.66 -12.53 9.69
N GLU A 44 7.20 -12.40 8.48
CA GLU A 44 7.18 -13.47 7.48
C GLU A 44 8.47 -14.29 7.60
N ILE A 45 8.34 -15.58 7.87
CA ILE A 45 9.45 -16.54 7.87
C ILE A 45 9.30 -17.38 6.60
N HIS A 46 10.21 -17.18 5.66
CA HIS A 46 10.31 -17.96 4.44
C HIS A 46 11.24 -19.15 4.69
N MET A 47 10.79 -20.38 4.41
CA MET A 47 11.56 -21.60 4.61
C MET A 47 11.63 -22.42 3.33
N CYS A 48 12.82 -22.91 2.99
CA CYS A 48 13.01 -23.82 1.86
C CYS A 48 12.74 -25.26 2.29
N ASP A 49 11.76 -25.92 1.68
CA ASP A 49 11.41 -27.31 2.01
C ASP A 49 12.46 -28.35 1.55
N VAL A 50 13.48 -27.93 0.78
CA VAL A 50 14.56 -28.81 0.29
C VAL A 50 15.79 -28.76 1.19
N CYS A 51 16.31 -27.57 1.47
CA CYS A 51 17.56 -27.40 2.23
C CYS A 51 17.36 -26.86 3.66
N GLY A 52 16.13 -26.52 4.06
CA GLY A 52 15.83 -25.97 5.37
C GLY A 52 16.29 -24.52 5.59
N SER A 53 16.89 -23.86 4.59
CA SER A 53 17.28 -22.44 4.71
C SER A 53 16.09 -21.55 5.02
N THR A 54 16.31 -20.53 5.84
CA THR A 54 15.28 -19.58 6.27
C THR A 54 15.66 -18.15 5.89
N GLN A 55 14.66 -17.35 5.53
CA GLN A 55 14.77 -15.91 5.34
C GLN A 55 13.65 -15.22 6.14
N ILE A 56 14.00 -14.22 6.93
CA ILE A 56 13.05 -13.51 7.79
C ILE A 56 12.79 -12.13 7.18
N PHE A 57 11.52 -11.80 6.98
CA PHE A 57 11.07 -10.49 6.53
C PHE A 57 10.12 -9.87 7.57
N PRO A 58 10.63 -8.98 8.44
CA PRO A 58 9.79 -8.25 9.38
C PRO A 58 8.94 -7.21 8.65
N ARG A 59 7.62 -7.21 8.88
CA ARG A 59 6.70 -6.19 8.36
C ARG A 59 6.66 -5.01 9.33
N TYR A 60 7.53 -4.04 9.08
CA TYR A 60 7.63 -2.82 9.89
C TYR A 60 6.43 -1.89 9.64
N ASP A 61 5.94 -1.27 10.70
CA ASP A 61 4.95 -0.19 10.66
C ASP A 61 5.51 1.16 11.14
N LYS A 62 6.72 1.19 11.70
CA LYS A 62 7.42 2.41 12.07
C LYS A 62 8.15 2.98 10.86
N ILE A 63 7.75 4.19 10.43
CA ILE A 63 8.34 4.90 9.27
C ILE A 63 9.87 4.94 9.32
N LEU A 64 10.44 5.24 10.49
CA LEU A 64 11.92 5.29 10.65
C LEU A 64 12.58 3.94 10.37
N ARG A 65 11.97 2.82 10.80
CA ARG A 65 12.50 1.48 10.50
C ARG A 65 12.38 1.14 9.02
N ILE A 66 11.28 1.53 8.37
CA ILE A 66 11.11 1.33 6.93
C ILE A 66 12.18 2.15 6.16
N ALA A 67 12.47 3.38 6.60
CA ALA A 67 13.51 4.23 6.01
C ALA A 67 14.94 3.68 6.19
N GLU A 68 15.19 2.97 7.30
CA GLU A 68 16.46 2.29 7.55
C GLU A 68 16.63 1.06 6.66
N THR A 69 15.62 0.18 6.57
CA THR A 69 15.72 -1.09 5.84
C THR A 69 15.53 -0.94 4.34
N ARG A 70 14.77 0.07 3.91
CA ARG A 70 14.51 0.42 2.50
C ARG A 70 14.03 -0.75 1.65
N ILE A 71 13.25 -1.64 2.25
CA ILE A 71 12.66 -2.79 1.57
C ILE A 71 11.25 -3.05 2.10
N GLY A 72 10.33 -3.41 1.21
CA GLY A 72 8.97 -3.76 1.61
C GLY A 72 8.02 -3.92 0.43
N ARG A 73 6.71 -3.95 0.72
CA ARG A 73 5.63 -4.05 -0.28
C ARG A 73 4.79 -2.77 -0.28
N CYS A 74 3.65 -2.77 -0.97
CA CYS A 74 2.79 -1.59 -1.13
C CYS A 74 2.52 -0.84 0.18
N SER A 75 2.36 -1.55 1.30
CA SER A 75 2.20 -0.94 2.64
C SER A 75 3.40 -0.10 3.06
N GLU A 76 4.59 -0.69 3.10
CA GLU A 76 5.80 -0.01 3.53
C GLU A 76 6.18 1.11 2.55
N TRP A 77 5.97 0.88 1.25
CA TRP A 77 6.20 1.85 0.19
C TRP A 77 5.30 3.08 0.33
N SER A 78 3.98 2.89 0.50
CA SER A 78 3.01 3.99 0.62
C SER A 78 3.15 4.74 1.95
N MET A 79 3.48 4.05 3.04
CA MET A 79 3.74 4.68 4.35
C MET A 79 4.98 5.57 4.30
N LEU A 80 6.11 5.05 3.81
CA LEU A 80 7.36 5.81 3.77
C LEU A 80 7.30 6.93 2.73
N PHE A 81 6.81 6.65 1.52
CA PHE A 81 6.67 7.67 0.48
C PHE A 81 5.74 8.80 0.94
N GLY A 82 4.59 8.45 1.53
CA GLY A 82 3.66 9.43 2.08
C GLY A 82 4.29 10.32 3.15
N ALA A 83 5.10 9.74 4.05
CA ALA A 83 5.83 10.51 5.06
C ALA A 83 6.88 11.46 4.46
N ILE A 84 7.59 11.02 3.41
CA ILE A 84 8.56 11.86 2.68
C ILE A 84 7.86 13.03 1.98
N VAL A 85 6.73 12.79 1.32
CA VAL A 85 5.99 13.87 0.65
C VAL A 85 5.41 14.86 1.68
N ASN A 86 4.91 14.35 2.80
CA ASN A 86 4.40 15.17 3.90
C ASN A 86 5.51 16.05 4.52
N SER A 87 6.73 15.53 4.69
CA SER A 87 7.87 16.32 5.21
C SER A 87 8.31 17.45 4.27
N LEU A 88 7.94 17.37 2.98
CA LEU A 88 8.10 18.43 1.99
C LEU A 88 6.93 19.45 2.00
N SER A 89 6.11 19.44 3.05
CA SER A 89 4.93 20.32 3.21
C SER A 89 3.85 20.15 2.14
N ILE A 90 3.81 18.99 1.47
CA ILE A 90 2.73 18.62 0.56
C ILE A 90 1.75 17.76 1.34
N GLN A 91 0.48 18.19 1.44
CA GLN A 91 -0.53 17.40 2.13
C GLN A 91 -0.72 16.06 1.43
N THR A 92 -0.56 14.97 2.18
CA THR A 92 -0.63 13.61 1.66
C THR A 92 -1.45 12.74 2.60
N ARG A 93 -2.26 11.87 2.00
CA ARG A 93 -3.09 10.88 2.69
C ARG A 93 -2.77 9.47 2.19
N LEU A 94 -2.93 8.48 3.06
CA LEU A 94 -2.84 7.06 2.69
C LEU A 94 -4.16 6.63 2.07
N VAL A 95 -4.14 5.82 1.02
CA VAL A 95 -5.34 5.27 0.39
C VAL A 95 -5.27 3.76 0.38
N HIS A 96 -6.37 3.09 0.73
CA HIS A 96 -6.47 1.64 0.83
C HIS A 96 -7.71 1.13 0.11
N ASP A 97 -7.56 0.08 -0.72
CA ASP A 97 -8.65 -0.46 -1.54
C ASP A 97 -9.37 -1.67 -0.95
N TYR A 98 -8.89 -2.21 0.18
CA TYR A 98 -9.38 -3.44 0.80
C TYR A 98 -9.33 -4.68 -0.12
N LEU A 99 -8.54 -4.61 -1.20
CA LEU A 99 -8.27 -5.67 -2.15
C LEU A 99 -6.76 -5.94 -2.25
N ASP A 100 -6.02 -5.79 -1.15
CA ASP A 100 -4.56 -6.01 -1.05
C ASP A 100 -3.70 -4.94 -1.77
N HIS A 101 -4.17 -3.69 -1.87
CA HIS A 101 -3.33 -2.58 -2.35
C HIS A 101 -3.52 -1.28 -1.55
N CYS A 102 -2.45 -0.51 -1.48
CA CYS A 102 -2.46 0.82 -0.89
C CYS A 102 -1.43 1.73 -1.56
N TRP A 103 -1.76 3.02 -1.59
CA TRP A 103 -1.00 4.07 -2.27
C TRP A 103 -1.26 5.41 -1.57
N ASN A 104 -0.91 6.54 -2.19
CA ASN A 104 -1.09 7.87 -1.62
C ASN A 104 -1.99 8.75 -2.51
N GLU A 105 -2.64 9.73 -1.90
CA GLU A 105 -3.09 10.92 -2.63
C GLU A 105 -2.36 12.13 -2.08
N SER A 106 -1.96 13.06 -2.95
CA SER A 106 -1.29 14.30 -2.55
C SER A 106 -2.02 15.51 -3.11
N LEU A 107 -2.10 16.58 -2.32
CA LEU A 107 -2.76 17.82 -2.71
C LEU A 107 -1.82 18.64 -3.61
N VAL A 108 -2.06 18.60 -4.91
CA VAL A 108 -1.30 19.33 -5.93
C VAL A 108 -2.23 20.33 -6.59
N ASN A 109 -1.86 21.61 -6.60
CA ASN A 109 -2.68 22.69 -7.18
C ASN A 109 -4.13 22.68 -6.65
N LYS A 110 -4.29 22.49 -5.33
CA LYS A 110 -5.60 22.41 -4.64
C LYS A 110 -6.49 21.23 -5.07
N LYS A 111 -5.94 20.21 -5.73
CA LYS A 111 -6.65 18.99 -6.10
C LYS A 111 -5.93 17.77 -5.54
N TRP A 112 -6.70 16.82 -5.02
CA TRP A 112 -6.17 15.52 -4.64
C TRP A 112 -5.79 14.75 -5.90
N VAL A 113 -4.50 14.45 -6.03
CA VAL A 113 -3.93 13.70 -7.15
C VAL A 113 -3.52 12.32 -6.66
N HIS A 114 -3.89 11.29 -7.42
CA HIS A 114 -3.46 9.92 -7.21
C HIS A 114 -1.94 9.78 -7.35
N ILE A 115 -1.28 9.16 -6.37
CA ILE A 115 0.15 8.88 -6.38
C ILE A 115 0.41 7.44 -5.92
N ASP A 116 1.02 6.63 -6.77
CA ASP A 116 1.45 5.27 -6.39
C ASP A 116 2.94 5.09 -6.62
N SER A 117 3.71 5.13 -5.53
CA SER A 117 5.16 4.97 -5.56
C SER A 117 5.60 3.59 -6.04
N THR A 118 4.72 2.59 -6.04
CA THR A 118 5.02 1.22 -6.50
C THR A 118 4.94 1.08 -8.03
N LEU A 119 4.28 2.01 -8.73
CA LEU A 119 4.11 2.02 -10.19
C LEU A 119 5.18 2.86 -10.90
N ASP A 120 5.41 2.58 -12.18
CA ASP A 120 6.27 3.42 -13.03
C ASP A 120 5.56 4.72 -13.44
N TYR A 121 6.33 5.79 -13.61
CA TYR A 121 5.81 7.03 -14.22
C TYR A 121 5.59 6.80 -15.73
N PRO A 122 4.50 7.30 -16.35
CA PRO A 122 3.53 8.26 -15.83
C PRO A 122 2.37 7.66 -15.02
N ILE A 123 2.21 6.34 -15.00
CA ILE A 123 1.08 5.64 -14.38
C ILE A 123 0.98 5.95 -12.87
N SER A 124 2.12 6.07 -12.20
CA SER A 124 2.20 6.43 -10.78
C SER A 124 1.67 7.83 -10.43
N PHE A 125 1.31 8.67 -11.40
CA PHE A 125 0.86 10.04 -11.17
C PHE A 125 -0.45 10.32 -11.92
N ASP A 126 -1.54 10.55 -11.19
CA ASP A 126 -2.85 10.95 -11.71
C ASP A 126 -3.55 9.95 -12.67
N HIS A 127 -3.33 8.65 -12.48
CA HIS A 127 -4.04 7.58 -13.20
C HIS A 127 -4.90 6.71 -12.25
N PRO A 128 -5.93 7.26 -11.59
CA PRO A 128 -6.68 6.54 -10.56
C PRO A 128 -7.46 5.32 -11.10
N TYR A 129 -7.80 5.29 -12.39
CA TYR A 129 -8.53 4.15 -12.99
C TYR A 129 -7.62 2.98 -13.36
N TYR A 130 -6.30 3.12 -13.23
CA TYR A 130 -5.33 2.13 -13.69
C TYR A 130 -5.61 0.74 -13.13
N TYR A 131 -5.92 0.66 -11.84
CA TYR A 131 -6.16 -0.60 -11.15
C TYR A 131 -7.46 -1.30 -11.58
N GLU A 132 -8.55 -0.55 -11.75
CA GLU A 132 -9.83 -1.11 -12.22
C GLU A 132 -9.67 -1.68 -13.64
N GLN A 133 -8.98 -0.94 -14.52
CA GLN A 133 -8.82 -1.28 -15.92
C GLN A 133 -7.77 -2.37 -16.18
N ASN A 134 -6.64 -2.33 -15.47
CA ASN A 134 -5.47 -3.16 -15.79
C ASN A 134 -5.28 -4.32 -14.80
N TRP A 135 -5.76 -4.17 -13.56
CA TRP A 135 -5.66 -5.23 -12.54
C TRP A 135 -7.01 -5.90 -12.27
N GLY A 136 -8.08 -5.47 -12.95
CA GLY A 136 -9.42 -6.04 -12.80
C GLY A 136 -9.99 -5.87 -11.39
N LYS A 137 -9.54 -4.83 -10.66
CA LYS A 137 -10.01 -4.57 -9.29
C LYS A 137 -11.51 -4.30 -9.29
N LYS A 138 -12.22 -4.96 -8.37
CA LYS A 138 -13.68 -4.87 -8.22
C LYS A 138 -14.01 -4.18 -6.90
N TYR A 139 -13.92 -2.85 -6.90
CA TYR A 139 -14.05 -2.07 -5.68
C TYR A 139 -15.43 -2.16 -5.03
N GLU A 140 -15.44 -2.22 -3.70
CA GLU A 140 -16.54 -1.80 -2.85
C GLU A 140 -16.20 -0.44 -2.23
N TYR A 141 -15.07 -0.36 -1.52
CA TYR A 141 -14.60 0.87 -0.89
C TYR A 141 -13.13 1.10 -1.22
N VAL A 142 -12.80 2.34 -1.52
CA VAL A 142 -11.44 2.87 -1.53
C VAL A 142 -11.48 4.04 -0.56
N LEU A 143 -10.77 3.91 0.56
CA LEU A 143 -10.80 4.88 1.64
C LEU A 143 -9.47 5.60 1.74
N ALA A 144 -9.53 6.91 1.96
CA ALA A 144 -8.38 7.75 2.19
C ALA A 144 -8.31 8.18 3.65
N PHE A 145 -7.11 8.11 4.23
CA PHE A 145 -6.81 8.36 5.64
C PHE A 145 -5.83 9.53 5.75
N SER A 146 -6.31 10.62 6.34
CA SER A 146 -5.50 11.76 6.74
C SER A 146 -5.30 11.73 8.27
N ALA A 147 -4.52 12.65 8.83
CA ALA A 147 -4.28 12.69 10.27
C ALA A 147 -5.57 12.74 11.13
N ASN A 148 -6.62 13.40 10.62
CA ASN A 148 -7.84 13.67 11.38
C ASN A 148 -9.12 13.27 10.62
N SER A 149 -9.01 12.55 9.51
CA SER A 149 -10.19 12.22 8.69
C SER A 149 -10.04 10.92 7.94
N ILE A 150 -11.20 10.28 7.73
CA ILE A 150 -11.38 9.21 6.76
C ILE A 150 -12.39 9.69 5.73
N GLU A 151 -12.05 9.53 4.47
CA GLU A 151 -12.90 9.90 3.35
C GLU A 151 -13.10 8.72 2.40
N ASP A 152 -14.35 8.50 1.99
CA ASP A 152 -14.65 7.59 0.90
C ASP A 152 -14.28 8.25 -0.43
N VAL A 153 -13.21 7.75 -1.06
CA VAL A 153 -12.69 8.27 -2.33
C VAL A 153 -13.01 7.35 -3.50
N THR A 154 -13.87 6.36 -3.32
CA THR A 154 -14.13 5.29 -4.31
C THR A 154 -14.52 5.81 -5.68
N THR A 155 -15.33 6.87 -5.74
CA THR A 155 -15.76 7.48 -7.02
C THR A 155 -14.61 8.02 -7.86
N ARG A 156 -13.44 8.31 -7.26
CA ARG A 156 -12.23 8.71 -8.00
C ARG A 156 -11.56 7.53 -8.70
N TYR A 157 -11.73 6.30 -8.20
CA TYR A 157 -11.00 5.11 -8.66
C TYR A 157 -11.84 4.17 -9.53
N THR A 158 -13.10 4.51 -9.79
CA THR A 158 -14.00 3.70 -10.62
C THR A 158 -14.65 4.53 -11.72
N GLN A 159 -14.76 3.93 -12.90
CA GLN A 159 -15.63 4.44 -13.98
C GLN A 159 -17.00 3.72 -13.98
N GLN A 160 -17.19 2.76 -13.07
CA GLN A 160 -18.33 1.86 -13.02
C GLN A 160 -19.10 2.02 -11.70
N TRP A 161 -19.42 3.27 -11.34
CA TRP A 161 -20.02 3.60 -10.02
C TRP A 161 -21.30 2.81 -9.72
N LEU A 162 -22.19 2.63 -10.70
CA LEU A 162 -23.42 1.85 -10.51
C LEU A 162 -23.13 0.39 -10.11
N ILE A 163 -22.07 -0.21 -10.66
CA ILE A 163 -21.65 -1.58 -10.31
C ILE A 163 -21.07 -1.61 -8.89
N VAL A 164 -20.27 -0.61 -8.52
CA VAL A 164 -19.76 -0.46 -7.15
C VAL A 164 -20.91 -0.32 -6.14
N GLN A 165 -21.91 0.51 -6.42
CA GLN A 165 -23.10 0.67 -5.57
C GLN A 165 -23.84 -0.66 -5.39
N ASN A 166 -24.00 -1.44 -6.45
CA ASN A 166 -24.63 -2.76 -6.36
C ASN A 166 -23.84 -3.71 -5.45
N ARG A 167 -22.50 -3.67 -5.47
CA ARG A 167 -21.66 -4.48 -4.57
C ARG A 167 -21.77 -4.05 -3.11
N ARG A 168 -21.82 -2.74 -2.82
CA ARG A 168 -21.97 -2.22 -1.46
C ARG A 168 -23.29 -2.61 -0.80
N GLY A 169 -24.32 -2.84 -1.61
CA GLY A 169 -25.67 -3.12 -1.11
C GLY A 169 -26.31 -1.92 -0.41
N LYS A 170 -27.32 -2.18 0.43
CA LYS A 170 -28.15 -1.11 1.04
C LYS A 170 -27.51 -0.42 2.26
N LYS A 171 -26.54 -1.06 2.93
CA LYS A 171 -25.92 -0.54 4.15
C LYS A 171 -24.52 -0.02 3.82
N ASP A 172 -24.36 1.30 3.85
CA ASP A 172 -23.04 1.90 3.77
C ASP A 172 -22.24 1.52 5.01
N LYS A 173 -21.04 0.97 4.83
CA LYS A 173 -20.14 0.52 5.90
C LYS A 173 -19.17 1.62 6.33
N LEU A 174 -19.25 2.82 5.76
CA LEU A 174 -18.33 3.91 6.06
C LEU A 174 -18.29 4.26 7.55
N ASP A 175 -19.43 4.26 8.23
CA ASP A 175 -19.49 4.55 9.67
C ASP A 175 -18.83 3.43 10.50
N GLU A 176 -18.98 2.17 10.09
CA GLU A 176 -18.27 1.04 10.71
C GLU A 176 -16.74 1.20 10.57
N PHE A 177 -16.27 1.62 9.39
CA PHE A 177 -14.85 1.89 9.17
C PHE A 177 -14.33 3.08 10.00
N LYS A 178 -15.13 4.14 10.13
CA LYS A 178 -14.79 5.30 10.98
C LYS A 178 -14.69 4.90 12.45
N GLU A 179 -15.64 4.12 12.95
CA GLU A 179 -15.60 3.63 14.33
C GLU A 179 -14.34 2.81 14.62
N LEU A 180 -13.91 1.95 13.69
CA LEU A 180 -12.69 1.16 13.87
C LEU A 180 -11.44 2.05 13.93
N TYR A 181 -11.37 3.08 13.09
CA TYR A 181 -10.21 3.97 13.01
C TYR A 181 -10.09 4.92 14.19
N TYR A 182 -11.19 5.49 14.69
CA TYR A 182 -11.14 6.41 15.84
C TYR A 182 -11.00 5.68 17.19
N ARG A 183 -11.02 4.34 17.21
CA ARG A 183 -10.77 3.53 18.41
C ARG A 183 -9.27 3.22 18.63
N THR A 184 -8.43 3.43 17.62
CA THR A 184 -6.97 3.22 17.66
C THR A 184 -6.23 4.53 17.86
#